data_AF-A0A2E1P0I4-F1
#
_entry.id   AF-A0A2E1P0I4-F1
#
_cell.length_a   1.000
_cell.length_b   1.000
_cell.length_c   1.000
_cell.angle_alpha   90.00
_cell.angle_beta   90.00
_cell.angle_gamma   90.00
#
_symmetry.space_group_name_H-M   'P 1'
#
loop_
_entity.id
_entity.type
_entity.pdbx_description
1 polymer ?
#
loop_
_entity_poly.entity_id
_entity_poly.type
_entity_poly.pdbx_seq_one_letter_code
_entity_poly.pdbx_strand_id
1 'polypeptide(L)'
;MNRALTLLMIACLSLSTISFSVSADETKDIPANAEATGSHDSLVAALAHAGLVETLQGDGPFTVFAPTDAAFEAAGIDLSTYDTDAENETLTDILLYHVISGAVDAANVTDGMVATMVNGDNATFTVTDGAVMINDANVTTADVNASNGIIHVIDKVLMPPSDEPVVVDPFDGVNCAATVGIDSSGYAFSPTVVNIAVGETVCWLWEEASMPHNVKEITGFKSTTYVENGVTSGAASANVAFHHTFTEDTTFYYACEPHIGLNMFGEVVVGDGGTPAATTDDSDGESEDTPGFVVVSTLVAVVAALALMGRQGRND
;
A
#
# COMPACT_ATOMS: atom_id res chain seq x y z
N MET A 1 -68.80 -22.31 -53.93
CA MET A 1 -69.45 -23.15 -52.90
C MET A 1 -68.51 -23.27 -51.72
N ASN A 2 -69.01 -22.88 -50.53
CA ASN A 2 -68.33 -22.86 -49.23
C ASN A 2 -67.88 -24.24 -48.72
N ARG A 3 -67.01 -24.19 -47.69
CA ARG A 3 -66.74 -25.15 -46.57
C ARG A 3 -65.34 -25.78 -46.67
N ALA A 4 -64.44 -25.80 -45.68
CA ALA A 4 -64.45 -25.49 -44.24
C ALA A 4 -62.97 -25.26 -43.83
N LEU A 5 -62.60 -24.19 -43.12
CA LEU A 5 -62.50 -24.10 -41.66
C LEU A 5 -61.52 -25.10 -41.02
N THR A 6 -60.26 -24.68 -40.83
CA THR A 6 -59.47 -25.10 -39.67
C THR A 6 -58.50 -23.97 -39.28
N LEU A 7 -58.98 -23.07 -38.43
CA LEU A 7 -58.16 -22.19 -37.60
C LEU A 7 -57.54 -23.07 -36.51
N LEU A 8 -56.21 -23.16 -36.45
CA LEU A 8 -55.51 -23.53 -35.21
C LEU A 8 -55.04 -22.23 -34.57
N MET A 9 -55.79 -21.74 -33.58
CA MET A 9 -55.39 -20.61 -32.75
C MET A 9 -54.14 -21.00 -31.97
N ILE A 10 -52.98 -20.50 -32.38
CA ILE A 10 -51.83 -20.36 -31.49
C ILE A 10 -52.15 -19.16 -30.61
N ALA A 11 -52.69 -19.43 -29.42
CA ALA A 11 -52.76 -18.43 -28.36
C ALA A 11 -51.32 -18.11 -27.96
N CYS A 12 -50.76 -17.05 -28.57
CA CYS A 12 -49.52 -16.44 -28.13
C CYS A 12 -49.81 -15.82 -26.76
N LEU A 13 -49.58 -16.60 -25.70
CA LEU A 13 -49.55 -16.10 -24.34
C LEU A 13 -48.27 -15.27 -24.23
N SER A 14 -48.30 -14.04 -24.77
CA SER A 14 -47.34 -13.02 -24.38
C SER A 14 -47.61 -12.81 -22.89
N LEU A 15 -46.79 -13.45 -22.05
CA LEU A 15 -46.60 -13.04 -20.68
C LEU A 15 -46.06 -11.60 -20.79
N SER A 16 -46.97 -10.63 -20.82
CA SER A 16 -46.63 -9.27 -20.51
C SER A 16 -46.13 -9.33 -19.08
N THR A 17 -44.81 -9.37 -18.92
CA THR A 17 -44.16 -8.97 -17.69
C THR A 17 -44.60 -7.53 -17.49
N ILE A 18 -45.63 -7.35 -16.68
CA ILE A 18 -45.96 -6.05 -16.14
C ILE A 18 -44.73 -5.70 -15.31
N SER A 19 -43.85 -4.87 -15.88
CA SER A 19 -42.83 -4.19 -15.11
C SER A 19 -43.59 -3.36 -14.08
N PHE A 20 -43.70 -3.88 -12.86
CA PHE A 20 -44.10 -3.08 -11.72
C PHE A 20 -42.94 -2.13 -11.49
N SER A 21 -43.01 -0.94 -12.09
CA SER A 21 -42.15 0.16 -11.68
C SER A 21 -42.65 0.57 -10.30
N VAL A 22 -42.04 0.02 -9.25
CA VAL A 22 -42.13 0.62 -7.92
C VAL A 22 -41.49 2.00 -8.06
N SER A 23 -42.33 3.02 -8.07
CA SER A 23 -41.91 4.40 -7.84
C SER A 23 -41.76 4.56 -6.32
N ALA A 24 -40.70 5.24 -5.89
CA ALA A 24 -40.58 5.64 -4.50
C ALA A 24 -41.77 6.52 -4.08
N ASP A 25 -42.11 6.42 -2.81
CA ASP A 25 -43.16 7.19 -2.14
C ASP A 25 -42.49 8.25 -1.26
N GLU A 26 -42.58 9.51 -1.67
CA GLU A 26 -41.97 10.64 -0.97
C GLU A 26 -42.53 10.82 0.46
N THR A 27 -43.64 10.16 0.80
CA THR A 27 -44.21 10.20 2.16
C THR A 27 -43.63 9.14 3.09
N LYS A 28 -42.83 8.21 2.56
CA LYS A 28 -42.15 7.15 3.33
C LYS A 28 -40.69 7.49 3.57
N ASP A 29 -40.16 7.04 4.71
CA ASP A 29 -38.75 7.16 5.03
C ASP A 29 -37.87 6.29 4.12
N ILE A 30 -36.56 6.49 4.23
CA ILE A 30 -35.58 5.81 3.37
C ILE A 30 -35.64 4.27 3.51
N PRO A 31 -35.58 3.66 4.71
CA PRO A 31 -35.70 2.21 4.85
C PRO A 31 -37.00 1.65 4.26
N ALA A 32 -38.14 2.29 4.51
CA ALA A 32 -39.43 1.84 3.99
C ALA A 32 -39.53 1.93 2.46
N ASN A 33 -38.88 2.92 1.84
CA ASN A 33 -38.76 2.99 0.38
C ASN A 33 -37.85 1.88 -0.16
N ALA A 34 -36.69 1.63 0.45
CA ALA A 34 -35.77 0.57 0.04
C ALA A 34 -36.45 -0.81 0.07
N GLU A 35 -37.15 -1.13 1.16
CA GLU A 35 -37.95 -2.36 1.32
C GLU A 35 -38.99 -2.54 0.21
N ALA A 36 -39.62 -1.45 -0.25
CA ALA A 36 -40.68 -1.52 -1.25
C ALA A 36 -40.16 -1.84 -2.66
N THR A 37 -38.86 -1.65 -2.93
CA THR A 37 -38.28 -1.80 -4.28
C THR A 37 -38.11 -3.25 -4.73
N GLY A 38 -37.91 -4.19 -3.80
CA GLY A 38 -37.54 -5.58 -4.09
C GLY A 38 -36.21 -5.75 -4.83
N SER A 39 -35.32 -4.73 -4.77
CA SER A 39 -33.95 -4.78 -5.33
C SER A 39 -32.89 -4.29 -4.34
N HIS A 40 -33.29 -4.13 -3.07
CA HIS A 40 -32.46 -3.68 -1.96
C HIS A 40 -32.68 -4.57 -0.73
N ASP A 41 -33.10 -5.83 -0.93
CA ASP A 41 -33.36 -6.78 0.15
C ASP A 41 -32.09 -7.04 0.99
N SER A 42 -30.92 -7.10 0.35
CA SER A 42 -29.60 -7.24 1.00
C SER A 42 -29.25 -6.00 1.82
N LEU A 43 -29.53 -4.80 1.31
CA LEU A 43 -29.29 -3.54 2.03
C LEU A 43 -30.14 -3.47 3.30
N VAL A 44 -31.44 -3.76 3.18
CA VAL A 44 -32.36 -3.76 4.32
C VAL A 44 -31.94 -4.79 5.37
N ALA A 45 -31.56 -5.99 4.94
CA ALA A 45 -31.06 -7.03 5.85
C ALA A 45 -29.77 -6.58 6.57
N ALA A 46 -28.84 -5.93 5.87
CA ALA A 46 -27.61 -5.42 6.46
C ALA A 46 -27.88 -4.30 7.47
N LEU A 47 -28.79 -3.36 7.16
CA LEU A 47 -29.21 -2.30 8.08
C LEU A 47 -29.88 -2.87 9.34
N ALA A 48 -30.70 -3.90 9.19
CA ALA A 48 -31.33 -4.59 10.32
C ALA A 48 -30.30 -5.33 11.18
N HIS A 49 -29.33 -6.01 10.55
CA HIS A 49 -28.23 -6.70 11.24
C HIS A 49 -27.34 -5.73 12.03
N ALA A 50 -27.00 -4.58 11.44
CA ALA A 50 -26.18 -3.55 12.09
C ALA A 50 -26.96 -2.64 13.05
N GLY A 51 -28.29 -2.80 13.18
CA GLY A 51 -29.12 -1.96 14.05
C GLY A 51 -29.26 -0.50 13.58
N LEU A 52 -29.07 -0.23 12.29
CA LEU A 52 -29.09 1.13 11.71
C LEU A 52 -30.46 1.56 11.15
N VAL A 53 -31.47 0.68 11.17
CA VAL A 53 -32.82 0.98 10.66
C VAL A 53 -33.40 2.21 11.37
N GLU A 54 -33.38 2.25 12.70
CA GLU A 54 -33.91 3.38 13.46
C GLU A 54 -33.12 4.68 13.19
N THR A 55 -31.81 4.58 12.98
CA THR A 55 -30.95 5.72 12.63
C THR A 55 -31.38 6.35 11.31
N LEU A 56 -31.63 5.53 10.27
CA LEU A 56 -32.07 6.01 8.96
C LEU A 56 -33.56 6.34 8.86
N GLN A 57 -34.36 6.02 9.90
CA GLN A 57 -35.72 6.53 10.08
C GLN A 57 -35.78 7.89 10.80
N GLY A 58 -34.64 8.40 11.28
CA GLY A 58 -34.56 9.70 11.93
C GLY A 58 -34.96 10.87 11.02
N ASP A 59 -35.07 12.06 11.61
CA ASP A 59 -35.66 13.25 10.96
C ASP A 59 -34.93 13.73 9.68
N GLY A 60 -33.67 13.32 9.46
CA GLY A 60 -32.90 13.70 8.28
C GLY A 60 -32.64 15.22 8.16
N PRO A 61 -32.38 15.75 6.95
CA PRO A 61 -32.31 15.01 5.69
C PRO A 61 -31.05 14.14 5.59
N PHE A 62 -31.20 12.95 5.01
CA PHE A 62 -30.08 12.09 4.61
C PHE A 62 -29.99 11.99 3.09
N THR A 63 -28.79 11.76 2.57
CA THR A 63 -28.61 11.27 1.20
C THR A 63 -27.98 9.90 1.27
N VAL A 64 -28.72 8.89 0.82
CA VAL A 64 -28.29 7.49 0.89
C VAL A 64 -27.97 6.98 -0.51
N PHE A 65 -26.76 6.48 -0.69
CA PHE A 65 -26.38 5.75 -1.88
C PHE A 65 -26.72 4.29 -1.68
N ALA A 66 -27.84 3.83 -2.23
CA ALA A 66 -28.38 2.50 -2.01
C ALA A 66 -27.86 1.51 -3.07
N PRO A 67 -26.93 0.61 -2.73
CA PRO A 67 -26.49 -0.42 -3.67
C PRO A 67 -27.57 -1.47 -3.87
N THR A 68 -27.73 -1.90 -5.12
CA THR A 68 -28.64 -3.00 -5.47
C THR A 68 -28.21 -4.34 -4.86
N ASP A 69 -29.11 -5.31 -4.81
CA ASP A 69 -28.78 -6.68 -4.36
C ASP A 69 -27.66 -7.32 -5.18
N ALA A 70 -27.61 -7.04 -6.49
CA ALA A 70 -26.53 -7.49 -7.37
C ALA A 70 -25.18 -6.86 -7.01
N ALA A 71 -25.17 -5.61 -6.53
CA ALA A 71 -23.97 -4.95 -6.06
C ALA A 71 -23.45 -5.57 -4.75
N PHE A 72 -24.36 -5.91 -3.83
CA PHE A 72 -24.04 -6.64 -2.60
C PHE A 72 -23.45 -8.03 -2.88
N GLU A 73 -24.06 -8.78 -3.79
CA GLU A 73 -23.56 -10.08 -4.22
C GLU A 73 -22.15 -9.95 -4.85
N ALA A 74 -21.95 -8.97 -5.73
CA ALA A 74 -20.66 -8.71 -6.36
C ALA A 74 -19.57 -8.28 -5.36
N ALA A 75 -19.95 -7.63 -4.26
CA ALA A 75 -19.05 -7.25 -3.17
C ALA A 75 -18.67 -8.45 -2.28
N GLY A 76 -19.38 -9.59 -2.38
CA GLY A 76 -19.12 -10.77 -1.56
C GLY A 76 -19.49 -10.59 -0.09
N ILE A 77 -20.40 -9.66 0.22
CA ILE A 77 -20.88 -9.44 1.59
C ILE A 77 -21.88 -10.54 1.94
N ASP A 78 -21.46 -11.46 2.80
CA ASP A 78 -22.31 -12.49 3.38
C ASP A 78 -22.55 -12.16 4.86
N LEU A 79 -23.76 -11.71 5.20
CA LEU A 79 -24.10 -11.33 6.58
C LEU A 79 -23.92 -12.48 7.58
N SER A 80 -23.93 -13.74 7.14
CA SER A 80 -23.70 -14.89 8.01
C SER A 80 -22.25 -15.05 8.47
N THR A 81 -21.32 -14.25 7.92
CA THR A 81 -19.92 -14.21 8.38
C THR A 81 -19.66 -13.07 9.37
N TYR A 82 -20.67 -12.27 9.72
CA TYR A 82 -20.55 -11.13 10.62
C TYR A 82 -21.04 -11.51 12.03
N ASP A 83 -20.26 -12.37 12.69
CA ASP A 83 -20.65 -13.02 13.96
C ASP A 83 -19.90 -12.45 15.17
N THR A 84 -18.87 -11.62 14.95
CA THR A 84 -18.10 -10.95 16.00
C THR A 84 -18.38 -9.45 16.08
N ASP A 85 -18.10 -8.86 17.24
CA ASP A 85 -18.25 -7.41 17.44
C ASP A 85 -17.42 -6.61 16.41
N ALA A 86 -16.18 -7.02 16.15
CA ALA A 86 -15.29 -6.35 15.19
C ALA A 86 -15.79 -6.45 13.75
N GLU A 87 -16.35 -7.59 13.34
CA GLU A 87 -16.98 -7.73 12.03
C GLU A 87 -18.23 -6.83 11.95
N ASN A 88 -19.07 -6.81 12.98
CA ASN A 88 -20.26 -5.95 13.02
C ASN A 88 -19.93 -4.45 13.01
N GLU A 89 -18.83 -4.04 13.67
CA GLU A 89 -18.28 -2.69 13.56
C GLU A 89 -17.86 -2.37 12.12
N THR A 90 -17.20 -3.33 11.45
CA THR A 90 -16.83 -3.19 10.03
C THR A 90 -18.05 -3.03 9.13
N LEU A 91 -19.11 -3.83 9.33
CA LEU A 91 -20.35 -3.70 8.58
C LEU A 91 -21.01 -2.33 8.82
N THR A 92 -21.04 -1.89 10.07
CA THR A 92 -21.60 -0.59 10.45
C THR A 92 -20.86 0.54 9.75
N ASP A 93 -19.52 0.50 9.75
CA ASP A 93 -18.66 1.46 9.07
C ASP A 93 -18.94 1.51 7.55
N ILE A 94 -18.99 0.34 6.89
CA ILE A 94 -19.35 0.22 5.47
C ILE A 94 -20.72 0.84 5.19
N LEU A 95 -21.75 0.52 6.00
CA LEU A 95 -23.10 1.03 5.78
C LEU A 95 -23.18 2.54 5.99
N LEU A 96 -22.47 3.09 6.98
CA LEU A 96 -22.43 4.54 7.22
C LEU A 96 -21.64 5.29 6.14
N TYR A 97 -20.70 4.64 5.46
CA TYR A 97 -20.00 5.20 4.29
C TYR A 97 -20.90 5.34 3.04
N HIS A 98 -22.14 4.85 3.08
CA HIS A 98 -23.14 5.08 2.04
C HIS A 98 -24.05 6.29 2.32
N VAL A 99 -23.82 7.00 3.42
CA VAL A 99 -24.74 8.05 3.90
C VAL A 99 -24.03 9.38 3.98
N ILE A 100 -24.67 10.43 3.48
CA ILE A 100 -24.33 11.83 3.74
C ILE A 100 -25.40 12.42 4.66
N SER A 101 -24.97 13.18 5.67
CA SER A 101 -25.89 14.03 6.43
C SER A 101 -26.18 15.30 5.64
N GLY A 102 -27.41 15.46 5.17
CA GLY A 102 -27.83 16.50 4.24
C GLY A 102 -28.59 15.96 3.03
N ALA A 103 -29.32 16.82 2.34
CA ALA A 103 -29.93 16.53 1.05
C ALA A 103 -28.98 16.98 -0.08
N VAL A 104 -28.52 16.04 -0.89
CA VAL A 104 -27.65 16.27 -2.03
C VAL A 104 -28.30 15.68 -3.28
N ASP A 105 -29.00 16.54 -4.03
CA ASP A 105 -29.50 16.19 -5.36
C ASP A 105 -28.34 15.98 -6.34
N ALA A 106 -28.53 15.13 -7.36
CA ALA A 106 -27.54 14.90 -8.40
C ALA A 106 -27.19 16.18 -9.17
N ALA A 107 -28.12 17.13 -9.28
CA ALA A 107 -27.88 18.43 -9.89
C ALA A 107 -26.90 19.33 -9.12
N ASN A 108 -26.69 19.07 -7.82
CA ASN A 108 -25.77 19.80 -6.96
C ASN A 108 -24.37 19.17 -6.94
N VAL A 109 -24.21 17.98 -7.52
CA VAL A 109 -22.93 17.29 -7.63
C VAL A 109 -22.13 17.85 -8.81
N THR A 110 -20.83 18.08 -8.59
CA THR A 110 -19.90 18.53 -9.62
C THR A 110 -18.71 17.59 -9.72
N ASP A 111 -18.06 17.55 -10.88
CA ASP A 111 -16.88 16.73 -11.08
C ASP A 111 -15.75 17.10 -10.10
N GLY A 112 -15.20 16.09 -9.41
CA GLY A 112 -14.18 16.27 -8.38
C GLY A 112 -14.70 16.78 -7.04
N MET A 113 -16.03 16.87 -6.85
CA MET A 113 -16.61 17.20 -5.55
C MET A 113 -16.26 16.11 -4.52
N VAL A 114 -15.85 16.52 -3.33
CA VAL A 114 -15.60 15.62 -2.20
C VAL A 114 -16.67 15.83 -1.15
N ALA A 115 -17.28 14.76 -0.67
CA ALA A 115 -18.23 14.80 0.45
C ALA A 115 -17.73 13.93 1.60
N THR A 116 -17.92 14.42 2.82
CA THR A 116 -17.70 13.65 4.04
C THR A 116 -18.94 12.80 4.33
N MET A 117 -18.74 11.50 4.43
CA MET A 117 -19.77 10.50 4.73
C MET A 117 -20.01 10.41 6.24
N VAL A 118 -21.08 9.74 6.66
CA VAL A 118 -21.46 9.67 8.09
C VAL A 118 -20.44 8.88 8.93
N ASN A 119 -19.70 7.94 8.34
CA ASN A 119 -18.62 7.24 9.05
C ASN A 119 -17.39 8.14 9.32
N GLY A 120 -17.30 9.31 8.67
CA GLY A 120 -16.21 10.27 8.83
C GLY A 120 -15.24 10.33 7.65
N ASP A 121 -15.28 9.34 6.75
CA ASP A 121 -14.42 9.31 5.56
C ASP A 121 -14.95 10.19 4.44
N ASN A 122 -14.08 10.45 3.47
CA ASN A 122 -14.44 11.21 2.28
C ASN A 122 -14.73 10.27 1.11
N ALA A 123 -15.75 10.61 0.32
CA ALA A 123 -16.02 10.04 -0.99
C ALA A 123 -15.90 11.12 -2.07
N THR A 124 -15.45 10.74 -3.26
CA THR A 124 -15.24 11.66 -4.38
C THR A 124 -16.27 11.40 -5.47
N PHE A 125 -16.90 12.46 -5.97
CA PHE A 125 -17.81 12.39 -7.10
C PHE A 125 -17.06 12.63 -8.42
N THR A 126 -17.42 11.85 -9.43
CA THR A 126 -16.99 12.06 -10.81
C THR A 126 -18.22 12.29 -11.68
N VAL A 127 -18.20 13.32 -12.53
CA VAL A 127 -19.30 13.63 -13.44
C VAL A 127 -18.77 13.65 -14.86
N THR A 128 -19.09 12.61 -15.64
CA THR A 128 -18.65 12.47 -17.04
C THR A 128 -19.87 12.31 -17.95
N ASP A 129 -20.00 13.19 -18.95
CA ASP A 129 -21.10 13.16 -19.94
C ASP A 129 -22.52 13.12 -19.31
N GLY A 130 -22.68 13.70 -18.12
CA GLY A 130 -23.94 13.72 -17.37
C GLY A 130 -24.22 12.46 -16.55
N ALA A 131 -23.34 11.46 -16.56
CA ALA A 131 -23.37 10.35 -15.62
C ALA A 131 -22.64 10.74 -14.33
N VAL A 132 -23.26 10.45 -13.19
CA VAL A 132 -22.70 10.69 -11.85
C VAL A 132 -22.16 9.38 -11.30
N MET A 133 -20.93 9.42 -10.81
CA MET A 133 -20.31 8.36 -10.05
C MET A 133 -19.91 8.88 -8.67
N ILE A 134 -19.95 8.01 -7.68
CA ILE A 134 -19.36 8.21 -6.36
C ILE A 134 -18.29 7.13 -6.16
N ASN A 135 -17.04 7.55 -5.99
CA ASN A 135 -15.86 6.72 -6.17
C ASN A 135 -15.95 5.95 -7.51
N ASP A 136 -15.96 4.61 -7.46
CA ASP A 136 -16.09 3.74 -8.63
C ASP A 136 -17.53 3.26 -8.89
N ALA A 137 -18.52 3.70 -8.11
CA ALA A 137 -19.90 3.26 -8.23
C ALA A 137 -20.70 4.21 -9.12
N ASN A 138 -21.42 3.67 -10.12
CA ASN A 138 -22.29 4.47 -10.96
C ASN A 138 -23.64 4.69 -10.28
N VAL A 139 -24.13 5.93 -10.29
CA VAL A 139 -25.51 6.23 -9.93
C VAL A 139 -26.41 5.82 -11.09
N THR A 140 -27.14 4.72 -10.92
CA THR A 140 -28.04 4.15 -11.93
C THR A 140 -29.44 4.77 -11.91
N THR A 141 -29.89 5.21 -10.74
CA THR A 141 -31.12 5.99 -10.55
C THR A 141 -30.83 7.09 -9.54
N ALA A 142 -30.96 8.35 -9.96
CA ALA A 142 -30.72 9.50 -9.10
C ALA A 142 -32.04 10.09 -8.57
N ASP A 143 -31.93 10.88 -7.50
CA ASP A 143 -32.98 11.79 -7.00
C ASP A 143 -34.29 11.08 -6.64
N VAL A 144 -34.18 9.93 -5.96
CA VAL A 144 -35.34 9.20 -5.45
C VAL A 144 -35.74 9.79 -4.09
N ASN A 145 -36.74 10.66 -4.09
CA ASN A 145 -37.19 11.37 -2.89
C ASN A 145 -37.84 10.45 -1.85
N ALA A 146 -37.46 10.66 -0.58
CA ALA A 146 -38.06 10.08 0.61
C ALA A 146 -38.45 11.18 1.60
N SER A 147 -39.26 10.85 2.61
CA SER A 147 -39.78 11.85 3.57
C SER A 147 -38.70 12.49 4.44
N ASN A 148 -37.58 11.78 4.63
CA ASN A 148 -36.44 12.20 5.42
C ASN A 148 -35.13 12.27 4.60
N GLY A 149 -35.20 12.39 3.28
CA GLY A 149 -33.99 12.51 2.46
C GLY A 149 -34.13 12.14 0.99
N ILE A 150 -32.99 11.80 0.39
CA ILE A 150 -32.84 11.42 -1.03
C ILE A 150 -32.11 10.08 -1.09
N ILE A 151 -32.54 9.22 -2.00
CA ILE A 151 -31.89 7.95 -2.33
C ILE A 151 -31.29 8.06 -3.74
N HIS A 152 -30.04 7.65 -3.88
CA HIS A 152 -29.37 7.43 -5.17
C HIS A 152 -29.03 5.95 -5.29
N VAL A 153 -29.58 5.25 -6.28
CA VAL A 153 -29.32 3.82 -6.48
C VAL A 153 -27.98 3.64 -7.18
N ILE A 154 -27.11 2.80 -6.62
CA ILE A 154 -25.76 2.55 -7.16
C ILE A 154 -25.55 1.08 -7.55
N ASP A 155 -24.65 0.84 -8.50
CA ASP A 155 -24.33 -0.50 -9.03
C ASP A 155 -23.17 -1.23 -8.32
N LYS A 156 -22.56 -0.59 -7.32
CA LYS A 156 -21.43 -1.14 -6.56
C LYS A 156 -21.51 -0.70 -5.10
N VAL A 157 -21.16 -1.58 -4.17
CA VAL A 157 -21.02 -1.21 -2.74
C VAL A 157 -19.82 -0.28 -2.58
N LEU A 158 -20.01 0.83 -1.87
CA LEU A 158 -18.94 1.73 -1.46
C LEU A 158 -18.15 1.09 -0.31
N MET A 159 -16.89 0.82 -0.56
CA MET A 159 -15.97 0.39 0.49
C MET A 159 -15.29 1.65 1.05
N PRO A 160 -15.37 1.88 2.38
CA PRO A 160 -14.54 2.90 3.03
C PRO A 160 -13.08 2.73 2.60
N PRO A 161 -12.31 3.82 2.46
CA PRO A 161 -10.87 3.68 2.34
C PRO A 161 -10.40 2.83 3.52
N SER A 162 -9.65 1.77 3.25
CA SER A 162 -9.11 0.95 4.34
C SER A 162 -8.39 1.88 5.30
N ASP A 163 -8.74 1.82 6.59
CA ASP A 163 -7.92 2.30 7.70
C ASP A 163 -6.63 1.45 7.75
N GLU A 164 -5.89 1.42 6.65
CA GLU A 164 -4.48 1.13 6.67
C GLU A 164 -3.92 2.15 7.66
N PRO A 165 -3.31 1.71 8.78
CA PRO A 165 -2.70 2.64 9.71
C PRO A 165 -1.83 3.55 8.86
N VAL A 166 -2.05 4.87 8.96
CA VAL A 166 -1.24 5.85 8.23
C VAL A 166 0.20 5.47 8.51
N VAL A 167 0.85 4.84 7.54
CA VAL A 167 2.29 4.59 7.55
C VAL A 167 2.89 5.96 7.38
N VAL A 168 2.95 6.68 8.50
CA VAL A 168 3.74 7.88 8.63
C VAL A 168 5.13 7.44 8.26
N ASP A 169 5.59 7.79 7.07
CA ASP A 169 6.98 7.60 6.71
C ASP A 169 7.78 8.29 7.81
N PRO A 170 8.51 7.54 8.65
CA PRO A 170 9.19 8.14 9.78
C PRO A 170 10.34 9.06 9.33
N PHE A 171 10.61 9.10 8.03
CA PHE A 171 11.56 9.98 7.37
C PHE A 171 10.88 11.02 6.49
N ASP A 172 9.59 11.36 6.69
CA ASP A 172 8.97 12.47 5.96
C ASP A 172 9.81 13.76 6.12
N GLY A 173 10.19 14.35 4.99
CA GLY A 173 11.12 15.49 4.92
C GLY A 173 12.62 15.16 5.00
N VAL A 174 13.02 13.90 5.11
CA VAL A 174 14.41 13.43 5.12
C VAL A 174 14.74 12.70 3.82
N ASN A 175 15.74 13.19 3.08
CA ASN A 175 16.20 12.54 1.85
C ASN A 175 17.27 11.49 2.16
N CYS A 176 16.85 10.23 2.32
CA CYS A 176 17.73 9.09 2.54
C CYS A 176 18.44 8.70 1.23
N ALA A 177 19.77 8.77 1.18
CA ALA A 177 20.56 8.24 0.07
C ALA A 177 20.66 6.71 0.12
N ALA A 178 20.55 6.14 1.31
CA ALA A 178 20.44 4.69 1.53
C ALA A 178 19.61 4.40 2.78
N THR A 179 18.91 3.27 2.75
CA THR A 179 18.16 2.74 3.90
C THR A 179 18.74 1.39 4.30
N VAL A 180 19.03 1.25 5.59
CA VAL A 180 19.57 0.02 6.21
C VAL A 180 18.52 -0.55 7.15
N GLY A 181 18.07 -1.77 6.87
CA GLY A 181 17.18 -2.52 7.75
C GLY A 181 17.86 -3.70 8.41
N ILE A 182 17.03 -4.60 8.93
CA ILE A 182 17.46 -5.91 9.43
C ILE A 182 17.21 -6.93 8.32
N ASP A 183 18.16 -7.84 8.11
CA ASP A 183 18.01 -8.91 7.15
C ASP A 183 16.90 -9.89 7.55
N SER A 184 16.50 -10.76 6.63
CA SER A 184 15.44 -11.75 6.90
C SER A 184 15.78 -12.74 8.02
N SER A 185 17.05 -12.85 8.41
CA SER A 185 17.46 -13.72 9.52
C SER A 185 17.27 -13.06 10.88
N GLY A 186 17.19 -11.72 10.94
CA GLY A 186 17.15 -10.97 12.19
C GLY A 186 18.53 -10.76 12.82
N TYR A 187 19.62 -11.17 12.17
CA TYR A 187 20.96 -11.21 12.77
C TYR A 187 22.00 -10.35 12.05
N ALA A 188 21.63 -9.69 10.95
CA ALA A 188 22.53 -8.80 10.23
C ALA A 188 21.82 -7.52 9.78
N PHE A 189 22.59 -6.44 9.64
CA PHE A 189 22.13 -5.27 8.92
C PHE A 189 22.13 -5.54 7.42
N SER A 190 21.11 -5.03 6.73
CA SER A 190 20.94 -5.16 5.29
C SER A 190 20.63 -3.79 4.66
N PRO A 191 21.50 -3.26 3.78
CA PRO A 191 22.83 -3.77 3.45
C PRO A 191 23.81 -3.66 4.63
N THR A 192 24.84 -4.50 4.63
CA THR A 192 25.91 -4.46 5.65
C THR A 192 26.93 -3.36 5.38
N VAL A 193 27.09 -2.95 4.12
CA VAL A 193 27.98 -1.86 3.70
C VAL A 193 27.18 -0.91 2.82
N VAL A 194 27.25 0.38 3.13
CA VAL A 194 26.63 1.47 2.37
C VAL A 194 27.73 2.39 1.86
N ASN A 195 27.62 2.86 0.62
CA ASN A 195 28.51 3.87 0.05
C ASN A 195 27.65 5.09 -0.32
N ILE A 196 28.00 6.26 0.18
CA ILE A 196 27.29 7.52 -0.07
C ILE A 196 28.28 8.66 -0.32
N ALA A 197 27.81 9.75 -0.92
CA ALA A 197 28.57 10.98 -1.09
C ALA A 197 28.56 11.83 0.20
N VAL A 198 29.55 12.72 0.33
CA VAL A 198 29.56 13.72 1.40
C VAL A 198 28.32 14.62 1.29
N GLY A 199 27.65 14.84 2.42
CA GLY A 199 26.40 15.59 2.53
C GLY A 199 25.13 14.73 2.45
N GLU A 200 25.26 13.43 2.20
CA GLU A 200 24.12 12.52 2.12
C GLU A 200 23.73 11.92 3.48
N THR A 201 22.48 11.44 3.55
CA THR A 201 21.89 10.87 4.76
C THR A 201 21.70 9.36 4.61
N VAL A 202 22.13 8.61 5.63
CA VAL A 202 21.74 7.19 5.78
C VAL A 202 20.61 7.10 6.77
N CYS A 203 19.60 6.31 6.43
CA CYS A 203 18.45 6.02 7.27
C CYS A 203 18.49 4.55 7.70
N TRP A 204 18.15 4.29 8.95
CA TRP A 204 18.04 2.97 9.54
C TRP A 204 16.60 2.74 9.96
N LEU A 205 15.97 1.71 9.38
CA LEU A 205 14.54 1.45 9.56
C LEU A 205 14.27 -0.04 9.72
N TRP A 206 13.56 -0.37 10.79
CA TRP A 206 12.88 -1.64 10.95
C TRP A 206 11.68 -1.48 11.87
N GLU A 207 10.66 -2.28 11.58
CA GLU A 207 9.42 -2.34 12.32
C GLU A 207 9.16 -3.78 12.72
N GLU A 208 8.62 -3.96 13.93
CA GLU A 208 8.23 -5.25 14.51
C GLU A 208 9.34 -6.31 14.42
N ALA A 209 10.60 -5.89 14.61
CA ALA A 209 11.72 -6.80 14.62
C ALA A 209 11.55 -7.84 15.73
N SER A 210 11.81 -9.12 15.40
CA SER A 210 11.65 -10.25 16.32
C SER A 210 12.50 -10.14 17.59
N MET A 211 13.57 -9.34 17.54
CA MET A 211 14.41 -8.97 18.67
C MET A 211 14.79 -7.48 18.59
N PRO A 212 15.05 -6.82 19.73
CA PRO A 212 15.40 -5.40 19.72
C PRO A 212 16.76 -5.11 19.10
N HIS A 213 16.85 -4.15 18.18
CA HIS A 213 18.09 -3.71 17.55
C HIS A 213 18.35 -2.22 17.76
N ASN A 214 19.59 -1.77 17.55
CA ASN A 214 19.96 -0.37 17.48
C ASN A 214 21.17 -0.15 16.57
N VAL A 215 21.48 1.11 16.31
CA VAL A 215 22.71 1.57 15.67
C VAL A 215 23.57 2.24 16.74
N LYS A 216 24.82 1.81 16.87
CA LYS A 216 25.78 2.44 17.78
C LYS A 216 27.18 2.44 17.20
N GLU A 217 27.79 3.62 17.15
CA GLU A 217 29.12 3.82 16.59
C GLU A 217 30.20 3.05 17.36
N ILE A 218 31.12 2.45 16.63
CA ILE A 218 32.27 1.68 17.15
C ILE A 218 33.58 2.24 16.61
N THR A 219 34.66 2.05 17.36
CA THR A 219 35.96 2.71 17.10
C THR A 219 36.71 2.25 15.84
N GLY A 220 36.16 1.29 15.09
CA GLY A 220 36.77 0.75 13.88
C GLY A 220 36.06 -0.49 13.37
N PHE A 221 36.54 -1.02 12.23
CA PHE A 221 35.94 -2.20 11.58
C PHE A 221 35.82 -3.38 12.56
N LYS A 222 34.56 -3.76 12.85
CA LYS A 222 34.21 -4.83 13.79
C LYS A 222 34.82 -4.71 15.19
N SER A 223 35.13 -3.48 15.62
CA SER A 223 35.52 -3.20 16.99
C SER A 223 34.39 -3.55 17.97
N THR A 224 34.75 -4.13 19.12
CA THR A 224 33.82 -4.35 20.23
C THR A 224 33.74 -3.16 21.20
N THR A 225 34.45 -2.07 20.88
CA THR A 225 34.48 -0.85 21.68
C THR A 225 33.64 0.24 21.02
N TYR A 226 32.65 0.75 21.74
CA TYR A 226 31.83 1.87 21.29
C TYR A 226 32.58 3.19 21.42
N VAL A 227 32.31 4.12 20.50
CA VAL A 227 32.81 5.49 20.59
C VAL A 227 32.08 6.21 21.73
N GLU A 228 32.82 6.85 22.63
CA GLU A 228 32.25 7.63 23.71
C GLU A 228 31.53 8.87 23.13
N ASN A 229 30.24 9.03 23.47
CA ASN A 229 29.36 10.05 22.87
C ASN A 229 29.25 9.97 21.33
N GLY A 230 29.50 8.79 20.75
CA GLY A 230 29.34 8.54 19.32
C GLY A 230 27.88 8.54 18.86
N VAL A 231 27.70 8.45 17.55
CA VAL A 231 26.38 8.42 16.91
C VAL A 231 25.61 7.15 17.32
N THR A 232 24.35 7.31 17.73
CA THR A 232 23.50 6.19 18.12
C THR A 232 22.02 6.45 17.91
N SER A 233 21.28 5.40 17.59
CA SER A 233 19.81 5.39 17.60
C SER A 233 19.21 5.25 19.01
N GLY A 234 20.03 5.17 20.07
CA GLY A 234 19.59 5.00 21.44
C GLY A 234 19.50 3.54 21.90
N ALA A 235 18.57 3.25 22.82
CA ALA A 235 18.35 1.91 23.34
C ALA A 235 17.84 0.95 22.24
N ALA A 236 18.16 -0.34 22.35
CA ALA A 236 17.66 -1.35 21.43
C ALA A 236 16.13 -1.42 21.47
N SER A 237 15.51 -1.43 20.30
CA SER A 237 14.05 -1.44 20.11
C SER A 237 13.65 -2.36 18.96
N ALA A 238 12.45 -2.93 19.07
CA ALA A 238 11.83 -3.67 17.96
C ALA A 238 11.42 -2.76 16.79
N ASN A 239 11.28 -1.46 17.08
CA ASN A 239 10.93 -0.41 16.13
C ASN A 239 12.00 0.70 16.19
N VAL A 240 12.69 0.97 15.09
CA VAL A 240 13.66 2.07 15.00
C VAL A 240 13.48 2.78 13.67
N ALA A 241 13.39 4.11 13.75
CA ALA A 241 13.60 5.02 12.64
C ALA A 241 14.67 6.03 13.05
N PHE A 242 15.87 5.90 12.49
CA PHE A 242 17.03 6.71 12.83
C PHE A 242 17.72 7.17 11.56
N HIS A 243 18.18 8.41 11.50
CA HIS A 243 18.91 8.89 10.34
C HIS A 243 20.13 9.72 10.77
N HIS A 244 21.16 9.72 9.94
CA HIS A 244 22.35 10.53 10.15
C HIS A 244 22.90 11.06 8.82
N THR A 245 23.15 12.36 8.76
CA THR A 245 23.74 13.04 7.60
C THR A 245 25.25 13.16 7.81
N PHE A 246 26.02 12.62 6.88
CA PHE A 246 27.48 12.63 6.97
C PHE A 246 28.04 13.82 6.19
N THR A 247 28.75 14.72 6.87
CA THR A 247 29.22 15.99 6.27
C THR A 247 30.71 16.02 5.92
N GLU A 248 31.44 14.93 6.18
CA GLU A 248 32.87 14.80 5.95
C GLU A 248 33.20 13.44 5.33
N ASP A 249 34.31 13.36 4.59
CA ASP A 249 34.87 12.09 4.12
C ASP A 249 35.28 11.24 5.33
N THR A 250 34.65 10.08 5.49
CA THR A 250 34.89 9.20 6.63
C THR A 250 34.41 7.79 6.34
N THR A 251 34.86 6.83 7.16
CA THR A 251 34.23 5.53 7.26
C THR A 251 33.61 5.38 8.64
N PHE A 252 32.29 5.29 8.69
CA PHE A 252 31.52 5.12 9.90
C PHE A 252 31.24 3.64 10.14
N TYR A 253 31.76 3.11 11.25
CA TYR A 253 31.51 1.75 11.67
C TYR A 253 30.50 1.73 12.81
N TYR A 254 29.54 0.80 12.73
CA TYR A 254 28.52 0.65 13.77
C TYR A 254 28.22 -0.82 14.06
N ALA A 255 27.67 -1.05 15.24
CA ALA A 255 27.19 -2.36 15.67
C ALA A 255 25.82 -2.23 16.31
N CYS A 256 25.13 -3.36 16.44
CA CYS A 256 23.96 -3.48 17.29
C CYS A 256 24.38 -3.91 18.71
N GLU A 257 23.98 -3.16 19.72
CA GLU A 257 23.94 -3.58 21.12
C GLU A 257 22.54 -4.14 21.41
N PRO A 258 22.37 -5.38 21.90
CA PRO A 258 23.36 -6.26 22.50
C PRO A 258 24.04 -7.26 21.53
N HIS A 259 23.74 -7.21 20.24
CA HIS A 259 24.13 -8.24 19.26
C HIS A 259 25.55 -8.15 18.72
N ILE A 260 26.42 -7.33 19.32
CA ILE A 260 27.82 -7.19 18.93
C ILE A 260 28.58 -8.52 19.03
N GLY A 261 28.23 -9.36 20.03
CA GLY A 261 28.79 -10.71 20.18
C GLY A 261 28.29 -11.72 19.13
N LEU A 262 27.20 -11.40 18.42
CA LEU A 262 26.65 -12.18 17.30
C LEU A 262 27.18 -11.69 15.94
N ASN A 263 28.19 -10.81 15.94
CA ASN A 263 28.83 -10.27 14.75
C ASN A 263 27.89 -9.43 13.86
N MET A 264 26.94 -8.74 14.48
CA MET A 264 26.03 -7.80 13.82
C MET A 264 26.67 -6.40 13.72
N PHE A 265 27.35 -6.18 12.60
CA PHE A 265 28.09 -4.95 12.28
C PHE A 265 27.61 -4.35 10.97
N GLY A 266 27.77 -3.04 10.82
CA GLY A 266 27.59 -2.35 9.55
C GLY A 266 28.65 -1.27 9.34
N GLU A 267 28.73 -0.82 8.09
CA GLU A 267 29.74 0.13 7.62
C GLU A 267 29.10 1.12 6.65
N VAL A 268 29.38 2.41 6.84
CA VAL A 268 29.05 3.47 5.87
C VAL A 268 30.35 4.10 5.41
N VAL A 269 30.65 4.00 4.12
CA VAL A 269 31.76 4.68 3.46
C VAL A 269 31.23 5.97 2.86
N VAL A 270 31.74 7.11 3.31
CA VAL A 270 31.33 8.43 2.87
C VAL A 270 32.44 9.03 2.01
N GLY A 271 32.09 9.39 0.77
CA GLY A 271 33.04 9.92 -0.20
C GLY A 271 34.20 8.94 -0.45
N ASP A 272 35.43 9.35 -0.15
CA ASP A 272 36.62 8.49 -0.30
C ASP A 272 36.95 7.59 0.91
N GLY A 273 36.08 7.59 1.92
CA GLY A 273 36.25 6.82 3.16
C GLY A 273 37.15 7.49 4.20
N GLY A 274 37.52 8.75 4.01
CA GLY A 274 38.46 9.48 4.89
C GLY A 274 39.91 9.08 4.63
N THR A 275 40.21 8.60 3.42
CA THR A 275 41.57 8.25 3.03
C THR A 275 42.33 9.57 2.83
N PRO A 276 43.46 9.83 3.52
CA PRO A 276 44.20 11.06 3.28
C PRO A 276 44.53 11.17 1.79
N ALA A 277 44.12 12.27 1.16
CA ALA A 277 44.42 12.54 -0.24
C ALA A 277 45.91 12.24 -0.46
N ALA A 278 46.20 11.29 -1.36
CA ALA A 278 47.56 10.99 -1.74
C ALA A 278 48.18 12.30 -2.21
N THR A 279 49.11 12.85 -1.44
CA THR A 279 49.91 13.99 -1.88
C THR A 279 50.66 13.51 -3.11
N THR A 280 50.21 13.93 -4.29
CA THR A 280 51.02 13.91 -5.49
C THR A 280 52.17 14.86 -5.24
N ASP A 281 53.28 14.31 -4.78
CA ASP A 281 54.55 15.00 -4.68
C ASP A 281 55.02 15.24 -6.12
N ASP A 282 54.58 16.36 -6.70
CA ASP A 282 55.08 16.88 -7.97
C ASP A 282 56.58 17.19 -7.81
N SER A 283 57.40 16.18 -8.07
CA SER A 283 58.85 16.28 -8.16
C SER A 283 59.31 15.78 -9.53
N ASP A 284 58.98 16.56 -10.56
CA ASP A 284 59.65 16.49 -11.86
C ASP A 284 60.97 17.28 -11.80
N GLY A 285 62.10 16.58 -11.97
CA GLY A 285 63.42 17.21 -12.09
C GLY A 285 64.61 16.23 -12.09
N GLU A 286 64.73 15.45 -13.17
CA GLU A 286 65.93 14.83 -13.78
C GLU A 286 67.26 14.71 -12.98
N SER A 287 67.77 13.49 -12.83
CA SER A 287 68.97 13.02 -13.57
C SER A 287 69.32 11.55 -13.24
N GLU A 288 69.64 10.80 -14.28
CA GLU A 288 70.07 9.39 -14.29
C GLU A 288 71.39 9.14 -13.53
N ASP A 289 71.50 8.02 -12.81
CA ASP A 289 72.72 7.20 -12.75
C ASP A 289 72.42 5.77 -12.21
N THR A 290 72.69 4.78 -13.06
CA THR A 290 72.57 3.30 -12.92
C THR A 290 73.42 2.62 -11.81
N PRO A 291 73.41 1.27 -11.60
CA PRO A 291 72.33 0.34 -11.25
C PRO A 291 72.70 -0.60 -10.05
N GLY A 292 71.75 -1.01 -9.20
CA GLY A 292 72.01 -1.87 -8.02
C GLY A 292 70.99 -3.01 -7.81
N PHE A 293 71.32 -4.18 -8.39
CA PHE A 293 70.86 -5.56 -8.14
C PHE A 293 69.65 -5.89 -7.21
N VAL A 294 68.54 -6.24 -7.88
CA VAL A 294 67.58 -7.37 -7.70
C VAL A 294 67.53 -8.17 -6.38
N VAL A 295 66.32 -8.34 -5.82
CA VAL A 295 65.73 -9.67 -5.52
C VAL A 295 64.22 -9.66 -5.81
N VAL A 296 63.81 -10.51 -6.74
CA VAL A 296 62.43 -10.88 -7.09
C VAL A 296 61.96 -12.01 -6.16
N SER A 297 60.71 -11.95 -5.69
CA SER A 297 60.00 -13.11 -5.13
C SER A 297 58.61 -13.27 -5.76
N THR A 298 58.60 -14.05 -6.84
CA THR A 298 57.60 -15.06 -7.26
C THR A 298 56.09 -14.76 -7.18
N LEU A 299 55.46 -14.66 -8.35
CA LEU A 299 54.05 -15.01 -8.58
C LEU A 299 54.00 -16.28 -9.43
N VAL A 300 53.41 -17.34 -8.87
CA VAL A 300 53.14 -18.61 -9.55
C VAL A 300 51.76 -18.53 -10.19
N ALA A 301 51.68 -18.75 -11.50
CA ALA A 301 50.47 -19.25 -12.15
C ALA A 301 50.86 -20.11 -13.36
N VAL A 302 50.72 -21.43 -13.22
CA VAL A 302 50.88 -22.41 -14.31
C VAL A 302 49.50 -22.78 -14.81
N VAL A 303 49.19 -22.41 -16.06
CA VAL A 303 48.23 -23.12 -16.90
C VAL A 303 48.88 -23.32 -18.26
N ALA A 304 49.23 -24.56 -18.59
CA ALA A 304 49.65 -24.94 -19.94
C ALA A 304 49.03 -26.30 -20.29
N ALA A 305 48.01 -26.26 -21.15
CA ALA A 305 47.50 -27.42 -21.86
C ALA A 305 48.49 -27.78 -22.97
N LEU A 306 49.04 -29.00 -22.90
CA LEU A 306 49.94 -29.57 -23.89
C LEU A 306 49.14 -30.23 -25.02
N ALA A 307 49.30 -29.72 -26.24
CA ALA A 307 48.89 -30.38 -27.47
C ALA A 307 50.03 -30.33 -28.49
N LEU A 308 50.72 -31.45 -28.68
CA LEU A 308 51.50 -31.79 -29.89
C LEU A 308 51.48 -33.33 -30.00
N MET A 309 50.73 -33.89 -30.95
CA MET A 309 51.22 -34.33 -32.28
C MET A 309 52.44 -35.26 -32.15
N GLY A 310 52.45 -36.51 -32.60
CA GLY A 310 51.53 -37.30 -33.43
C GLY A 310 52.36 -38.40 -34.12
N ARG A 311 51.70 -39.43 -34.66
CA ARG A 311 52.01 -40.04 -35.98
C ARG A 311 51.19 -41.31 -36.21
N GLN A 312 50.49 -41.31 -37.35
CA GLN A 312 50.41 -42.37 -38.37
C GLN A 312 50.29 -43.82 -37.85
N GLY A 313 49.27 -44.62 -38.13
CA GLY A 313 48.28 -44.59 -39.20
C GLY A 313 48.15 -46.01 -39.79
N ARG A 314 46.89 -46.46 -39.98
CA ARG A 314 46.40 -47.31 -41.07
C ARG A 314 46.47 -48.85 -40.97
N ASN A 315 45.27 -49.45 -41.02
CA ASN A 315 44.84 -50.80 -41.46
C ASN A 315 45.21 -52.00 -40.55
N ASP A 316 44.34 -52.97 -40.28
CA ASP A 316 43.17 -53.51 -41.01
C ASP A 316 41.87 -53.56 -40.20
#